data_AF-A0A7C4V9J0-F1
#
_entry.id   AF-A0A7C4V9J0-F1
#
_cell.length_a   1.000
_cell.length_b   1.000
_cell.length_c   1.000
_cell.angle_alpha   90.00
_cell.angle_beta   90.00
_cell.angle_gamma   90.00
#
_symmetry.space_group_name_H-M   'P 1'
#
loop_
_entity.id
_entity.type
_entity.pdbx_description
1 polymer ?
#
loop_
_entity_poly.entity_id
_entity_poly.type
_entity_poly.pdbx_seq_one_letter_code
_entity_poly.pdbx_strand_id
1 'polypeptide(L)'
;MTKVKICGITNLHDAMVCAEAGADAIGFVFARSPRRASVSTAKAISLRLPPFISTVGVFVNAHLDPDLLRQCMPFLHAVQLHGNEPPDFVEGITKPKIKGFRIGSKEDLKAIESYVGKV
;
A
#
# COMPACT_ATOMS: atom_id res chain seq x y z
N MET A 1 15.94 -10.03 -11.87
CA MET A 1 15.62 -10.51 -10.49
C MET A 1 14.24 -9.98 -10.13
N THR A 2 13.36 -10.82 -9.56
CA THR A 2 11.98 -10.48 -9.23
C THR A 2 11.90 -9.77 -7.89
N LYS A 3 11.06 -8.73 -7.78
CA LYS A 3 10.80 -8.02 -6.51
C LYS A 3 9.68 -8.71 -5.71
N VAL A 4 9.83 -8.81 -4.40
CA VAL A 4 8.90 -9.50 -3.49
C VAL A 4 8.36 -8.54 -2.43
N LYS A 5 7.04 -8.48 -2.28
CA LYS A 5 6.35 -7.71 -1.23
C LYS A 5 5.50 -8.61 -0.34
N ILE A 6 5.69 -8.53 0.97
CA ILE A 6 4.84 -9.24 1.96
C ILE A 6 3.79 -8.29 2.53
N CYS A 7 2.50 -8.66 2.47
CA CYS A 7 1.40 -7.73 2.73
C CYS A 7 0.55 -8.14 3.94
N GLY A 8 0.11 -7.15 4.72
CA GLY A 8 -0.72 -7.36 5.90
C GLY A 8 0.09 -7.57 7.17
N ILE A 9 1.26 -6.93 7.28
CA ILE A 9 2.08 -6.93 8.49
C ILE A 9 1.37 -6.13 9.58
N THR A 10 1.27 -6.72 10.77
CA THR A 10 0.58 -6.13 11.94
C THR A 10 1.46 -6.03 13.18
N ASN A 11 2.65 -6.63 13.17
CA ASN A 11 3.59 -6.61 14.28
C ASN A 11 5.05 -6.52 13.79
N LEU A 12 5.94 -6.12 14.69
CA LEU A 12 7.36 -5.91 14.36
C LEU A 12 8.09 -7.22 14.06
N HIS A 13 7.78 -8.30 14.78
CA HIS A 13 8.47 -9.57 14.62
C HIS A 13 8.36 -10.09 13.18
N ASP A 14 7.14 -10.15 12.64
CA ASP A 14 6.91 -10.59 11.26
C ASP A 14 7.57 -9.65 10.24
N ALA A 15 7.58 -8.34 10.51
CA ALA A 15 8.28 -7.37 9.67
C ALA A 15 9.78 -7.66 9.57
N MET A 16 10.42 -7.96 10.70
CA MET A 16 11.85 -8.29 10.75
C MET A 16 12.15 -9.62 10.06
N VAL A 17 11.33 -10.65 10.29
CA VAL A 17 11.45 -11.94 9.61
C VAL A 17 11.35 -11.77 8.09
N CYS A 18 10.41 -10.95 7.61
CA CYS A 18 10.29 -10.67 6.17
C CYS A 18 11.53 -9.96 5.61
N ALA A 19 12.07 -8.99 6.35
CA ALA A 19 13.26 -8.27 5.95
C ALA A 19 14.49 -9.19 5.88
N GLU A 20 14.70 -10.03 6.88
CA GLU A 20 15.80 -11.01 6.93
C GLU A 20 15.68 -12.06 5.83
N ALA A 21 14.45 -12.44 5.46
CA ALA A 21 14.19 -13.35 4.33
C ALA A 21 14.41 -12.70 2.94
N GLY A 22 14.75 -11.41 2.88
CA GLY A 22 15.06 -10.70 1.65
C GLY A 22 13.85 -10.11 0.92
N ALA A 23 12.75 -9.82 1.61
CA ALA A 23 11.64 -9.09 1.02
C ALA A 23 12.08 -7.67 0.62
N ASP A 24 11.67 -7.18 -0.55
CA ASP A 24 11.97 -5.82 -1.00
C ASP A 24 11.03 -4.78 -0.39
N ALA A 25 9.84 -5.21 0.03
CA ALA A 25 8.84 -4.35 0.63
C ALA A 25 7.93 -5.08 1.60
N ILE A 26 7.40 -4.34 2.57
CA ILE A 26 6.29 -4.79 3.41
C ILE A 26 5.06 -3.89 3.27
N GLY A 27 3.89 -4.46 3.53
CA GLY A 27 2.59 -3.79 3.37
C GLY A 27 1.79 -3.70 4.66
N PHE A 28 1.30 -2.52 4.99
CA PHE A 28 0.35 -2.26 6.09
C PHE A 28 -1.05 -2.02 5.53
N VAL A 29 -2.08 -2.71 6.04
CA VAL A 29 -3.45 -2.53 5.57
C VAL A 29 -4.18 -1.53 6.45
N PHE A 30 -4.69 -0.45 5.86
CA PHE A 30 -5.46 0.60 6.56
C PHE A 30 -6.97 0.57 6.24
N ALA A 31 -7.46 -0.53 5.67
CA ALA A 31 -8.86 -0.76 5.35
C ALA A 31 -9.49 -1.83 6.29
N ARG A 32 -10.82 -1.99 6.23
CA ARG A 32 -11.53 -3.07 6.96
C ARG A 32 -11.00 -4.44 6.53
N SER A 33 -10.26 -5.09 7.43
CA SER A 33 -9.56 -6.36 7.19
C SER A 33 -9.13 -6.96 8.53
N PRO A 34 -9.06 -8.29 8.68
CA PRO A 34 -8.45 -8.91 9.86
C PRO A 34 -6.95 -8.59 9.98
N ARG A 35 -6.31 -8.18 8.86
CA ARG A 35 -4.90 -7.77 8.81
C ARG A 35 -4.72 -6.26 8.93
N ARG A 36 -5.73 -5.53 9.43
CA ARG A 36 -5.67 -4.07 9.56
C ARG A 36 -4.63 -3.68 10.62
N ALA A 37 -3.69 -2.82 10.24
CA ALA A 37 -2.76 -2.19 11.16
C ALA A 37 -3.31 -0.83 11.63
N SER A 38 -2.97 -0.42 12.84
CA SER A 38 -3.15 0.97 13.28
C SER A 38 -2.05 1.86 12.69
N VAL A 39 -2.33 3.16 12.58
CA VAL A 39 -1.34 4.15 12.11
C VAL A 39 -0.11 4.17 13.02
N SER A 40 -0.32 4.10 14.34
CA SER A 40 0.76 4.08 15.34
C SER A 40 1.64 2.84 15.22
N THR A 41 1.05 1.66 15.06
CA THR A 41 1.80 0.40 14.88
C THR A 41 2.60 0.42 13.58
N ALA A 42 1.98 0.80 12.45
CA ALA A 42 2.67 0.87 11.17
C ALA A 42 3.84 1.86 11.19
N LYS A 43 3.65 3.04 11.81
CA LYS A 43 4.71 4.03 12.02
C LYS A 43 5.85 3.46 12.86
N ALA A 44 5.54 2.83 14.00
CA ALA A 44 6.55 2.25 14.88
C ALA A 44 7.38 1.16 14.20
N ILE A 45 6.75 0.32 13.35
CA ILE A 45 7.45 -0.69 12.56
C ILE A 45 8.32 -0.03 11.49
N SER A 46 7.79 0.93 10.74
CA SER A 46 8.53 1.61 9.66
C SER A 46 9.84 2.24 10.12
N LEU A 47 9.89 2.75 11.34
CA LEU A 47 11.08 3.39 11.94
C LEU A 47 12.15 2.38 12.39
N ARG A 48 11.81 1.09 12.48
CA ARG A 48 12.69 0.02 12.99
C ARG A 48 13.15 -0.94 11.90
N LEU A 49 12.61 -0.84 10.69
CA LEU A 49 13.02 -1.68 9.58
C LEU A 49 14.49 -1.42 9.22
N PRO A 50 15.21 -2.46 8.79
CA PRO A 50 16.54 -2.27 8.23
C PRO A 50 16.47 -1.44 6.93
N PRO A 51 17.59 -0.84 6.51
CA PRO A 51 17.67 -0.12 5.24
C PRO A 51 17.20 -0.97 4.05
N PHE A 52 16.77 -0.30 2.98
CA PHE A 52 16.37 -0.88 1.70
C PHE A 52 15.06 -1.69 1.68
N ILE A 53 14.35 -1.78 2.81
CA ILE A 53 12.98 -2.33 2.83
C ILE A 53 11.95 -1.22 2.64
N SER A 54 11.20 -1.28 1.55
CA SER A 54 10.13 -0.32 1.27
C SER A 54 8.88 -0.58 2.13
N THR A 55 8.19 0.48 2.51
CA THR A 55 6.92 0.42 3.27
C THR A 55 5.77 0.88 2.38
N VAL A 56 4.73 0.06 2.30
CA VAL A 56 3.57 0.31 1.43
C VAL A 56 2.29 0.34 2.26
N GLY A 57 1.54 1.43 2.20
CA GLY A 57 0.21 1.49 2.82
C GLY A 57 -0.87 1.05 1.85
N VAL A 58 -1.71 0.08 2.24
CA VAL A 58 -2.83 -0.41 1.44
C VAL A 58 -4.12 0.24 1.91
N PHE A 59 -4.78 0.94 1.00
CA PHE A 59 -6.04 1.64 1.25
C PHE A 59 -7.13 1.10 0.31
N VAL A 60 -8.38 1.24 0.74
CA VAL A 60 -9.56 0.94 -0.07
C VAL A 60 -10.45 2.16 0.00
N ASN A 61 -10.72 2.77 -1.14
CA ASN A 61 -11.50 3.99 -1.29
C ASN A 61 -10.94 5.15 -0.45
N ALA A 62 -9.62 5.38 -0.55
CA ALA A 62 -8.94 6.43 0.23
C ALA A 62 -9.52 7.85 0.06
N HIS A 63 -10.21 8.12 -1.06
CA HIS A 63 -10.91 9.38 -1.30
C HIS A 63 -12.07 9.64 -0.33
N LEU A 64 -12.60 8.60 0.32
CA LEU A 64 -13.65 8.71 1.34
C LEU A 64 -13.08 9.06 2.72
N ASP A 65 -11.77 8.86 2.93
CA ASP A 65 -11.06 9.19 4.17
C ASP A 65 -9.65 9.72 3.83
N PRO A 66 -9.56 10.95 3.30
CA PRO A 66 -8.28 11.53 2.88
C PRO A 66 -7.38 11.86 4.08
N ASP A 67 -7.93 11.99 5.29
CA ASP A 67 -7.15 12.29 6.49
C ASP A 67 -6.36 11.08 6.97
N LEU A 68 -6.93 9.88 6.90
CA LEU A 68 -6.17 8.65 7.17
C LEU A 68 -5.00 8.49 6.18
N LEU A 69 -5.22 8.78 4.90
CA LEU A 69 -4.15 8.77 3.90
C LEU A 69 -3.04 9.78 4.27
N ARG A 70 -3.41 11.03 4.59
CA ARG A 70 -2.46 12.08 5.01
C ARG A 70 -1.66 11.72 6.25
N GLN A 71 -2.27 11.08 7.24
CA GLN A 71 -1.60 10.64 8.46
C GLN A 71 -0.56 9.54 8.18
N CYS A 72 -0.83 8.66 7.22
CA CYS A 72 0.03 7.54 6.89
C CYS A 72 1.19 7.90 5.95
N MET A 73 0.96 8.78 4.97
CA MET A 73 1.95 9.12 3.93
C MET A 73 3.37 9.50 4.43
N PRO A 74 3.55 10.22 5.56
CA PRO A 74 4.88 10.64 6.00
C PRO A 74 5.87 9.49 6.29
N PHE A 75 5.38 8.33 6.73
CA PHE A 75 6.22 7.17 7.07
C PHE A 75 6.14 6.03 6.05
N LEU A 76 5.44 6.26 4.94
CA LEU A 76 5.31 5.30 3.84
C LEU A 76 6.19 5.70 2.67
N HIS A 77 6.79 4.70 2.02
CA HIS A 77 7.52 4.88 0.76
C HIS A 77 6.56 4.91 -0.43
N ALA A 78 5.49 4.10 -0.39
CA ALA A 78 4.47 4.06 -1.44
C ALA A 78 3.06 3.84 -0.87
N VAL A 79 2.05 4.11 -1.69
CA VAL A 79 0.65 3.80 -1.39
C VAL A 79 0.09 2.80 -2.40
N GLN A 80 -0.74 1.88 -1.95
CA GLN A 80 -1.45 0.92 -2.78
C GLN A 80 -2.95 1.18 -2.64
N LEU A 81 -3.59 1.55 -3.74
CA LEU A 81 -5.01 1.86 -3.81
C LEU A 81 -5.77 0.67 -4.37
N HIS A 82 -6.52 -0.02 -3.52
CA HIS A 82 -7.14 -1.31 -3.82
C HIS A 82 -8.67 -1.23 -3.92
N GLY A 83 -9.24 -0.01 -3.95
CA GLY A 83 -10.66 0.24 -4.12
C GLY A 83 -11.04 0.72 -5.52
N ASN A 84 -12.06 1.57 -5.58
CA ASN A 84 -12.56 2.22 -6.79
C ASN A 84 -12.25 3.73 -6.74
N GLU A 85 -11.04 4.09 -6.30
CA GLU A 85 -10.62 5.48 -6.23
C GLU A 85 -10.67 6.14 -7.63
N PRO A 86 -11.34 7.29 -7.80
CA PRO A 86 -11.41 7.96 -9.10
C PRO A 86 -10.01 8.27 -9.64
N PRO A 87 -9.77 8.16 -10.97
CA PRO A 87 -8.44 8.39 -11.54
C PRO A 87 -7.81 9.74 -11.16
N ASP A 88 -8.60 10.82 -11.11
CA ASP A 88 -8.10 12.16 -10.78
C ASP A 88 -7.68 12.27 -9.31
N PHE A 89 -8.33 11.52 -8.41
CA PHE A 89 -7.88 11.39 -7.03
C PHE A 89 -6.54 10.65 -6.95
N VAL A 90 -6.37 9.58 -7.73
CA VAL A 90 -5.12 8.82 -7.79
C VAL A 90 -3.98 9.69 -8.34
N GLU A 91 -4.25 10.45 -9.38
CA GLU A 91 -3.29 11.37 -9.99
C GLU A 91 -2.78 12.40 -8.98
N GLY A 92 -3.68 12.96 -8.15
CA GLY A 92 -3.33 13.93 -7.09
C GLY A 92 -2.44 13.41 -5.96
N ILE A 93 -2.18 12.10 -5.87
CA ILE A 93 -1.24 11.54 -4.88
C ILE A 93 0.21 11.71 -5.36
N THR A 94 1.02 12.39 -4.55
CA THR A 94 2.42 12.73 -4.86
C THR A 94 3.43 11.65 -4.48
N LYS A 95 3.06 10.68 -3.64
CA LYS A 95 3.89 9.52 -3.31
C LYS A 95 3.82 8.50 -4.45
N PRO A 96 4.87 7.66 -4.63
CA PRO A 96 4.78 6.48 -5.47
C PRO A 96 3.51 5.67 -5.15
N LYS A 97 2.79 5.27 -6.19
CA LYS A 97 1.46 4.69 -6.05
C LYS A 97 1.31 3.44 -6.90
N ILE A 98 0.50 2.51 -6.40
CA ILE A 98 0.17 1.24 -7.04
C ILE A 98 -1.34 1.13 -7.06
N LYS A 99 -1.95 1.08 -8.24
CA LYS A 99 -3.38 0.78 -8.36
C LYS A 99 -3.60 -0.73 -8.44
N GLY A 100 -4.38 -1.26 -7.51
CA GLY A 100 -4.85 -2.64 -7.55
C GLY A 100 -6.18 -2.76 -8.30
N PHE A 101 -6.30 -3.82 -9.09
CA PHE A 101 -7.52 -4.19 -9.81
C PHE A 101 -7.85 -5.65 -9.48
N ARG A 102 -9.14 -5.95 -9.33
CA ARG A 102 -9.62 -7.34 -9.25
C ARG A 102 -9.97 -7.76 -10.67
N ILE A 103 -9.27 -8.76 -11.19
CA ILE A 103 -9.47 -9.28 -12.54
C ILE A 103 -10.06 -10.68 -12.40
N GLY A 104 -11.34 -10.82 -12.72
CA GLY A 104 -12.04 -12.10 -12.84
C GLY A 104 -12.29 -12.49 -14.30
N SER A 105 -12.37 -11.52 -15.21
CA SER A 105 -12.53 -11.75 -16.65
C SER A 105 -11.71 -10.76 -17.49
N LYS A 106 -11.74 -10.93 -18.82
CA LYS A 106 -11.03 -10.02 -19.76
C LYS A 106 -11.66 -8.63 -19.78
N GLU A 107 -12.95 -8.52 -19.51
CA GLU A 107 -13.68 -7.26 -19.50
C GLU A 107 -13.19 -6.31 -18.39
N ASP A 108 -12.74 -6.87 -17.26
CA ASP A 108 -12.19 -6.09 -16.14
C ASP A 108 -10.91 -5.33 -16.52
N LEU A 109 -10.18 -5.80 -17.54
CA LEU A 109 -8.97 -5.12 -18.04
C LEU A 109 -9.27 -3.74 -18.62
N LYS A 110 -10.49 -3.51 -19.15
CA LYS A 110 -10.89 -2.20 -19.68
C LYS A 110 -10.84 -1.11 -18.62
N ALA A 111 -11.08 -1.46 -17.35
CA ALA A 111 -11.01 -0.48 -16.25
C ALA A 111 -9.60 0.12 -16.09
N ILE A 112 -8.55 -0.61 -16.49
CA ILE A 112 -7.15 -0.18 -16.36
C ILE A 112 -6.87 1.04 -17.25
N GLU A 113 -7.49 1.13 -18.43
CA GLU A 113 -7.25 2.19 -19.42
C GLU A 113 -7.42 3.59 -18.81
N SER A 114 -8.41 3.76 -17.94
CA SER A 114 -8.71 5.03 -17.27
C SER A 114 -7.64 5.50 -16.28
N TYR A 115 -6.68 4.64 -15.91
CA TYR A 115 -5.60 4.93 -14.96
C TYR A 115 -4.21 5.03 -15.62
N VAL A 116 -4.09 4.75 -16.92
CA VAL A 116 -2.82 4.83 -17.64
C VAL A 116 -2.30 6.27 -17.59
N GLY A 117 -1.04 6.45 -17.18
CA GLY A 117 -0.41 7.77 -17.01
C GLY A 117 -0.78 8.52 -15.73
N LYS A 118 -1.71 7.98 -14.92
CA LYS A 118 -2.17 8.60 -13.66
C LYS A 118 -1.62 7.90 -12.41
N VAL A 119 -1.05 6.71 -12.58
CA VAL A 119 -0.45 5.85 -11.53
C VAL A 119 1.07 5.89 -11.66
#